data_AF-Q8PYR8-F1
#
_entry.id   AF-Q8PYR8-F1
#
_cell.length_a   1.000
_cell.length_b   1.000
_cell.length_c   1.000
_cell.angle_alpha   90.00
_cell.angle_beta   90.00
_cell.angle_gamma   90.00
#
_symmetry.space_group_name_H-M   'P 1'
#
loop_
_entity.id
_entity.type
_entity.pdbx_description
1 polymer ?
#
loop_
_entity_poly.entity_id
_entity_poly.type
_entity_poly.pdbx_seq_one_letter_code
_entity_poly.pdbx_strand_id
1 'polypeptide(L)'
;MEQFSFIASMPDEPGALHRAAEIITRYKGNINRIQYDRRIDRNIVFFEVAAASEVYEKIREELERIGYLQTSLHPVAFLKFNVYLPNCPGALFDFLNHTTSSGANITFLDFDDRGHHPERLVVSLNIENTDLIDSLLNRLKSKYRLEIVEYDTTGEKLDDTVFYLRLAQKLRYYLGNAEDDFLMKFLHDINHIAQELSNLKKDPVEVFENILKVGETLRRTSGEGFYADVQRVRINKEIELFCFQLPCGGNIYLFDTPGEKVMIDAGYGIYQPDVVNMLQHYGLGDLSLLKRIYITHADADHCGAAGFFSAPSYLNRETLKITQETSRAYGSSNQGCILEEVYTKMINLFSRFTPPSNVILFPEISYQDKEIEKRGAFPVVSRFTIGDLEFEALQGLGGHMYGEIFYLCPEEGLLFPQDAVINFRSLSPERTEYNVLADYLMTSVNVDSSLAKEERNALLSLIQELDSELVKKGRKCLVCCGHGSISVLENGKLVEHSSSERYFARKAL
;
A
#
# COMPACT_ATOMS: atom_id res chain seq x y z
N MET A 1 -28.14 4.56 -15.26
CA MET A 1 -27.16 3.68 -15.93
C MET A 1 -26.00 3.55 -14.97
N GLU A 2 -25.60 2.32 -14.72
CA GLU A 2 -24.50 1.97 -13.83
C GLU A 2 -23.25 1.72 -14.68
N GLN A 3 -22.07 1.90 -14.10
CA GLN A 3 -20.79 1.60 -14.75
C GLN A 3 -20.35 0.20 -14.34
N PHE A 4 -19.97 -0.60 -15.33
CA PHE A 4 -19.46 -1.95 -15.14
C PHE A 4 -18.12 -2.11 -15.84
N SER A 5 -17.29 -2.98 -15.28
CA SER A 5 -15.94 -3.25 -15.76
C SER A 5 -15.78 -4.74 -16.02
N PHE A 6 -15.12 -5.11 -17.11
CA PHE A 6 -14.75 -6.51 -17.36
C PHE A 6 -13.48 -6.62 -18.22
N ILE A 7 -12.84 -7.78 -18.10
CA ILE A 7 -11.67 -8.16 -18.87
C ILE A 7 -12.12 -9.13 -19.95
N ALA A 8 -11.69 -8.90 -21.18
CA ALA A 8 -11.95 -9.77 -22.30
C ALA A 8 -10.66 -10.38 -22.85
N SER A 9 -10.63 -11.71 -22.98
CA SER A 9 -9.57 -12.46 -23.66
C SER A 9 -10.00 -12.73 -25.10
N MET A 10 -9.41 -12.02 -26.05
CA MET A 10 -9.75 -12.07 -27.46
C MET A 10 -8.68 -12.81 -28.27
N PRO A 11 -9.05 -13.51 -29.35
CA PRO A 11 -8.08 -14.04 -30.29
C PRO A 11 -7.30 -12.90 -30.98
N ASP A 12 -6.00 -13.11 -31.24
CA ASP A 12 -5.14 -12.19 -32.03
C ASP A 12 -5.47 -12.32 -33.54
N GLU A 13 -6.72 -12.03 -33.90
CA GLU A 13 -7.26 -12.10 -35.25
C GLU A 13 -7.97 -10.79 -35.65
N PRO A 14 -7.91 -10.38 -36.93
CA PRO A 14 -8.64 -9.20 -37.42
C PRO A 14 -10.14 -9.29 -37.13
N GLY A 15 -10.68 -8.25 -36.48
CA GLY A 15 -12.11 -8.16 -36.17
C GLY A 15 -12.52 -8.71 -34.81
N ALA A 16 -11.60 -9.30 -34.02
CA ALA A 16 -11.91 -9.78 -32.68
C ALA A 16 -12.47 -8.67 -31.76
N LEU A 17 -11.81 -7.50 -31.74
CA LEU A 17 -12.27 -6.33 -31.00
C LEU A 17 -13.64 -5.82 -31.49
N HIS A 18 -13.86 -5.87 -32.81
CA HIS A 18 -15.11 -5.45 -33.41
C HIS A 18 -16.26 -6.35 -32.97
N ARG A 19 -16.02 -7.66 -32.84
CA ARG A 19 -17.03 -8.61 -32.35
C ARG A 19 -17.46 -8.30 -30.90
N ALA A 20 -16.53 -7.97 -30.02
CA ALA A 20 -16.85 -7.56 -28.65
C ALA A 20 -17.66 -6.26 -28.62
N ALA A 21 -17.22 -5.24 -29.39
CA ALA A 21 -17.93 -3.98 -29.51
C ALA A 21 -19.35 -4.15 -30.10
N GLU A 22 -19.52 -5.06 -31.06
CA GLU A 22 -20.82 -5.40 -31.65
C GLU A 22 -21.78 -5.96 -30.59
N ILE A 23 -21.32 -6.88 -29.73
CA ILE A 23 -22.14 -7.47 -28.65
C ILE A 23 -22.59 -6.37 -27.68
N ILE A 24 -21.66 -5.53 -27.21
CA ILE A 24 -21.95 -4.43 -26.29
C ILE A 24 -22.99 -3.48 -26.92
N THR A 25 -22.76 -3.09 -28.18
CA THR A 25 -23.65 -2.19 -28.93
C THR A 25 -25.04 -2.80 -29.13
N ARG A 26 -25.13 -4.09 -29.46
CA ARG A 26 -26.39 -4.80 -29.70
C ARG A 26 -27.32 -4.76 -28.49
N TYR A 27 -26.75 -4.88 -27.29
CA TYR A 27 -27.50 -4.78 -26.04
C TYR A 27 -27.70 -3.36 -25.55
N LYS A 28 -27.26 -2.34 -26.30
CA LYS A 28 -27.32 -0.91 -25.94
C LYS A 28 -26.45 -0.55 -24.73
N GLY A 29 -25.35 -1.28 -24.51
CA GLY A 29 -24.29 -0.82 -23.63
C GLY A 29 -23.48 0.31 -24.29
N ASN A 30 -23.07 1.29 -23.50
CA ASN A 30 -22.16 2.33 -23.95
C ASN A 30 -20.74 1.99 -23.50
N ILE A 31 -19.77 1.93 -24.41
CA ILE A 31 -18.35 1.77 -24.02
C ILE A 31 -17.85 3.14 -23.56
N ASN A 32 -17.63 3.27 -22.25
CA ASN A 32 -17.07 4.48 -21.64
C ASN A 32 -15.55 4.51 -21.79
N ARG A 33 -14.92 3.33 -21.69
CA ARG A 33 -13.49 3.15 -21.83
C ARG A 33 -13.18 1.80 -22.45
N ILE A 34 -12.16 1.78 -23.31
CA ILE A 34 -11.59 0.57 -23.88
C ILE A 34 -10.08 0.70 -23.83
N GLN A 35 -9.39 -0.38 -23.46
CA GLN A 35 -7.94 -0.38 -23.46
C GLN A 35 -7.39 -1.72 -23.97
N TYR A 36 -6.51 -1.60 -24.97
CA TYR A 36 -5.80 -2.71 -25.60
C TYR A 36 -4.42 -2.20 -26.00
N ASP A 37 -3.37 -2.85 -25.52
CA ASP A 37 -2.00 -2.59 -25.97
C ASP A 37 -1.30 -3.92 -26.25
N ARG A 38 -1.14 -4.21 -27.54
CA ARG A 38 -0.52 -5.43 -28.05
C ARG A 38 0.93 -5.63 -27.55
N ARG A 39 1.59 -4.58 -27.08
CA ARG A 39 2.95 -4.66 -26.50
C ARG A 39 2.94 -5.20 -25.08
N ILE A 40 1.82 -5.01 -24.36
CA ILE A 40 1.62 -5.46 -22.99
C ILE A 40 1.01 -6.86 -23.01
N ASP A 41 -0.10 -7.04 -23.74
CA ASP A 41 -0.75 -8.33 -23.93
C ASP A 41 -1.47 -8.34 -25.29
N ARG A 42 -1.32 -9.44 -26.05
CA ARG A 42 -1.88 -9.56 -27.40
C ARG A 42 -3.36 -9.91 -27.43
N ASN A 43 -3.86 -10.51 -26.36
CA ASN A 43 -5.19 -11.09 -26.30
C ASN A 43 -6.10 -10.35 -25.31
N ILE A 44 -5.54 -9.72 -24.27
CA ILE A 44 -6.37 -9.08 -23.25
C ILE A 44 -6.78 -7.65 -23.60
N VAL A 45 -8.07 -7.38 -23.45
CA VAL A 45 -8.71 -6.07 -23.62
C VAL A 45 -9.55 -5.75 -22.39
N PHE A 46 -9.46 -4.51 -21.91
CA PHE A 46 -10.23 -4.02 -20.78
C PHE A 46 -11.37 -3.14 -21.27
N PHE A 47 -12.57 -3.35 -20.72
CA PHE A 47 -13.75 -2.56 -21.02
C PHE A 47 -14.36 -1.97 -19.76
N GLU A 48 -14.75 -0.70 -19.87
CA GLU A 48 -15.70 -0.06 -18.97
C GLU A 48 -16.96 0.31 -19.77
N VAL A 49 -18.11 -0.18 -19.33
CA VAL A 49 -19.38 -0.07 -20.04
C VAL A 49 -20.45 0.49 -19.11
N ALA A 50 -21.14 1.54 -19.55
CA ALA A 50 -22.36 2.00 -18.91
C ALA A 50 -23.59 1.28 -19.49
N ALA A 51 -24.36 0.64 -18.63
CA ALA A 51 -25.58 -0.09 -19.00
C ALA A 51 -26.58 -0.12 -17.84
N ALA A 52 -27.77 -0.67 -18.07
CA ALA A 52 -28.62 -1.14 -16.96
C ALA A 52 -28.11 -2.52 -16.50
N SER A 53 -28.23 -2.84 -15.20
CA SER A 53 -27.76 -4.13 -14.64
C SER A 53 -28.23 -5.35 -15.44
N GLU A 54 -29.51 -5.42 -15.79
CA GLU A 54 -30.09 -6.52 -16.59
C GLU A 54 -29.54 -6.60 -18.03
N VAL A 55 -29.06 -5.47 -18.56
CA VAL A 55 -28.45 -5.38 -19.89
C VAL A 55 -27.00 -5.83 -19.82
N TYR A 56 -26.28 -5.41 -18.78
CA TYR A 56 -24.91 -5.83 -18.54
C TYR A 56 -24.79 -7.35 -18.39
N GLU A 57 -25.73 -7.97 -17.68
CA GLU A 57 -25.75 -9.44 -17.56
C GLU A 57 -25.85 -10.16 -18.91
N LYS A 58 -26.65 -9.64 -19.84
CA LYS A 58 -26.76 -10.22 -21.20
C LYS A 58 -25.49 -10.03 -22.03
N ILE A 59 -24.82 -8.89 -21.86
CA ILE A 59 -23.50 -8.65 -22.47
C ILE A 59 -22.49 -9.67 -21.93
N ARG A 60 -22.48 -9.87 -20.61
CA ARG A 60 -21.60 -10.81 -19.92
C ARG A 60 -21.81 -12.24 -20.38
N GLU A 61 -23.05 -12.73 -20.36
CA GLU A 61 -23.44 -14.07 -20.82
C GLU A 61 -23.02 -14.32 -22.27
N GLU A 62 -23.23 -13.35 -23.17
CA GLU A 62 -22.87 -13.55 -24.58
C GLU A 62 -21.35 -13.52 -24.80
N LEU A 63 -20.61 -12.65 -24.10
CA LEU A 63 -19.15 -12.64 -24.14
C LEU A 63 -18.55 -13.92 -23.57
N GLU A 64 -19.11 -14.45 -22.47
CA GLU A 64 -18.70 -15.72 -21.88
C GLU A 64 -18.97 -16.89 -22.83
N ARG A 65 -20.15 -16.92 -23.46
CA ARG A 65 -20.53 -17.96 -24.42
C ARG A 65 -19.59 -18.04 -25.62
N ILE A 66 -19.02 -16.92 -26.07
CA ILE A 66 -18.04 -16.90 -27.16
C ILE A 66 -16.59 -17.06 -26.67
N GLY A 67 -16.39 -17.28 -25.37
CA GLY A 67 -15.07 -17.44 -24.74
C GLY A 67 -14.28 -16.15 -24.61
N TYR A 68 -14.91 -14.99 -24.78
CA TYR A 68 -14.24 -13.70 -24.69
C TYR A 68 -14.17 -13.18 -23.27
N LEU A 69 -15.09 -13.56 -22.38
CA LEU A 69 -15.11 -13.03 -21.02
C LEU A 69 -14.09 -13.76 -20.14
N GLN A 70 -13.18 -13.00 -19.53
CA GLN A 70 -12.30 -13.54 -18.48
C GLN A 70 -13.05 -13.53 -17.14
N THR A 71 -13.46 -14.70 -16.67
CA THR A 71 -14.25 -14.87 -15.42
C THR A 71 -13.43 -15.29 -14.21
N SER A 72 -12.13 -15.59 -14.39
CA SER A 72 -11.28 -16.08 -13.32
C SER A 72 -9.81 -15.70 -13.50
N LEU A 73 -9.06 -15.67 -12.40
CA LEU A 73 -7.60 -15.59 -12.35
C LEU A 73 -7.02 -16.96 -12.02
N HIS A 74 -7.46 -18.01 -12.71
CA HIS A 74 -6.97 -19.35 -12.42
C HIS A 74 -5.42 -19.38 -12.50
N PRO A 75 -4.74 -20.07 -11.56
CA PRO A 75 -3.29 -20.13 -11.56
C PRO A 75 -2.78 -20.68 -12.89
N VAL A 76 -2.19 -19.81 -13.71
CA VAL A 76 -1.56 -20.25 -14.95
C VAL A 76 -0.23 -20.87 -14.56
N ALA A 77 -0.10 -22.17 -14.75
CA ALA A 77 1.17 -22.85 -14.59
C ALA A 77 2.02 -22.67 -15.83
N PHE A 78 3.31 -22.44 -15.61
CA PHE A 78 4.32 -22.46 -16.64
C PHE A 78 5.00 -23.83 -16.67
N LEU A 79 5.11 -24.41 -17.85
CA LEU A 79 5.77 -25.70 -18.06
C LEU A 79 6.74 -25.59 -19.24
N LYS A 80 8.03 -25.84 -18.98
CA LYS A 80 9.07 -25.92 -20.00
C LYS A 80 9.68 -27.31 -20.03
N PHE A 81 9.79 -27.89 -21.21
CA PHE A 81 10.35 -29.22 -21.37
C PHE A 81 10.96 -29.41 -22.75
N ASN A 82 11.86 -30.39 -22.83
CA ASN A 82 12.34 -30.91 -24.09
C ASN A 82 11.52 -32.15 -24.45
N VAL A 83 11.03 -32.21 -25.69
CA VAL A 83 10.38 -33.38 -26.26
C VAL A 83 11.16 -33.85 -27.47
N TYR A 84 11.41 -35.17 -27.54
CA TYR A 84 12.16 -35.75 -28.65
C TYR A 84 11.17 -36.28 -29.68
N LEU A 85 11.09 -35.57 -30.82
CA LEU A 85 10.17 -35.90 -31.90
C LEU A 85 10.92 -36.64 -33.01
N PRO A 86 10.30 -37.66 -33.64
CA PRO A 86 10.87 -38.24 -34.85
C PRO A 86 10.88 -37.18 -35.95
N ASN A 87 12.01 -37.00 -36.63
CA ASN A 87 12.12 -36.08 -37.76
C ASN A 87 11.47 -36.71 -39.01
N CYS A 88 10.14 -36.74 -39.02
CA CYS A 88 9.33 -37.25 -40.11
C CYS A 88 8.11 -36.35 -40.38
N PRO A 89 7.51 -36.44 -41.58
CA PRO A 89 6.34 -35.63 -41.92
C PRO A 89 5.21 -35.80 -40.90
N GLY A 90 4.68 -34.68 -40.39
CA GLY A 90 3.54 -34.65 -39.46
C GLY A 90 3.87 -34.78 -37.97
N ALA A 91 5.11 -35.04 -37.58
CA ALA A 91 5.47 -35.27 -36.18
C ALA A 91 5.13 -34.08 -35.24
N LEU A 92 5.38 -32.84 -35.69
CA LEU A 92 4.99 -31.64 -34.95
C LEU A 92 3.46 -31.50 -34.87
N PHE A 93 2.74 -31.79 -35.95
CA PHE A 93 1.27 -31.72 -35.98
C PHE A 93 0.65 -32.68 -34.96
N ASP A 94 1.14 -33.91 -34.91
CA ASP A 94 0.68 -34.91 -33.93
C ASP A 94 0.97 -34.48 -32.49
N PHE A 95 2.13 -33.88 -32.24
CA PHE A 95 2.46 -33.29 -30.95
C PHE A 95 1.51 -32.14 -30.57
N LEU A 96 1.29 -31.19 -31.48
CA LEU A 96 0.43 -30.02 -31.24
C LEU A 96 -1.03 -30.41 -30.96
N ASN A 97 -1.54 -31.49 -31.56
CA ASN A 97 -2.87 -32.00 -31.24
C ASN A 97 -3.04 -32.32 -29.75
N HIS A 98 -1.98 -32.79 -29.08
CA HIS A 98 -2.01 -33.10 -27.66
C HIS A 98 -2.04 -31.85 -26.78
N THR A 99 -1.29 -30.81 -27.13
CA THR A 99 -1.28 -29.54 -26.40
C THR A 99 -2.59 -28.78 -26.60
N THR A 100 -3.09 -28.69 -27.84
CA THR A 100 -4.36 -28.03 -28.17
C THR A 100 -5.56 -28.71 -27.51
N SER A 101 -5.64 -30.05 -27.55
CA SER A 101 -6.74 -30.80 -26.91
C SER A 101 -6.76 -30.68 -25.38
N SER A 102 -5.68 -30.18 -24.78
CA SER A 102 -5.56 -29.99 -23.34
C SER A 102 -5.81 -28.54 -22.90
N GLY A 103 -6.13 -27.64 -23.85
CA GLY A 103 -6.28 -26.21 -23.58
C GLY A 103 -4.98 -25.51 -23.19
N ALA A 104 -3.82 -26.11 -23.49
CA ALA A 104 -2.52 -25.50 -23.18
C ALA A 104 -2.16 -24.47 -24.25
N ASN A 105 -1.78 -23.26 -23.82
CA ASN A 105 -1.30 -22.22 -24.73
C ASN A 105 0.22 -22.34 -24.90
N ILE A 106 0.68 -22.35 -26.14
CA ILE A 106 2.11 -22.51 -26.46
C ILE A 106 2.76 -21.13 -26.45
N THR A 107 3.76 -20.93 -25.60
CA THR A 107 4.49 -19.67 -25.51
C THR A 107 5.82 -19.70 -26.28
N PHE A 108 6.41 -20.89 -26.44
CA PHE A 108 7.68 -21.05 -27.17
C PHE A 108 7.82 -22.43 -27.78
N LEU A 109 8.34 -22.48 -29.01
CA LEU A 109 8.80 -23.69 -29.69
C LEU A 109 10.12 -23.41 -30.39
N ASP A 110 11.10 -24.29 -30.20
CA ASP A 110 12.37 -24.25 -30.92
C ASP A 110 12.82 -25.65 -31.31
N PHE A 111 13.07 -25.85 -32.59
CA PHE A 111 13.54 -27.10 -33.17
C PHE A 111 14.47 -26.79 -34.34
N ASP A 112 15.64 -27.39 -34.32
CA ASP A 112 16.66 -27.26 -35.37
C ASP A 112 17.25 -28.63 -35.66
N ASP A 113 16.92 -29.20 -36.82
CA ASP A 113 17.41 -30.51 -37.28
C ASP A 113 18.89 -30.50 -37.66
N ARG A 114 19.50 -29.31 -37.75
CA ARG A 114 20.94 -29.10 -37.97
C ARG A 114 21.67 -28.64 -36.70
N GLY A 115 20.94 -28.47 -35.61
CA GLY A 115 21.45 -27.99 -34.34
C GLY A 115 22.19 -29.08 -33.54
N HIS A 116 22.63 -28.72 -32.33
CA HIS A 116 23.34 -29.62 -31.42
C HIS A 116 22.48 -30.82 -30.96
N HIS A 117 21.15 -30.73 -31.09
CA HIS A 117 20.19 -31.77 -30.72
C HIS A 117 19.10 -31.91 -31.80
N PRO A 118 19.35 -32.64 -32.90
CA PRO A 118 18.53 -32.62 -34.12
C PRO A 118 17.14 -33.28 -34.00
N GLU A 119 16.86 -33.93 -32.88
CA GLU A 119 15.57 -34.56 -32.58
C GLU A 119 14.81 -33.83 -31.46
N ARG A 120 15.40 -32.76 -30.90
CA ARG A 120 14.89 -32.12 -29.69
C ARG A 120 14.09 -30.87 -30.03
N LEU A 121 12.80 -30.91 -29.71
CA LEU A 121 11.94 -29.74 -29.67
C LEU A 121 11.91 -29.19 -28.24
N VAL A 122 12.27 -27.93 -28.07
CA VAL A 122 12.10 -27.18 -26.81
C VAL A 122 10.71 -26.59 -26.82
N VAL A 123 9.93 -26.80 -25.75
CA VAL A 123 8.55 -26.35 -25.63
C VAL A 123 8.37 -25.59 -24.32
N SER A 124 7.70 -24.45 -24.38
CA SER A 124 7.14 -23.77 -23.21
C SER A 124 5.63 -23.60 -23.37
N LEU A 125 4.89 -23.90 -22.31
CA LEU A 125 3.42 -23.84 -22.26
C LEU A 125 2.95 -23.03 -21.05
N ASN A 126 1.85 -22.29 -21.24
CA ASN A 126 1.02 -21.73 -20.19
C ASN A 126 -0.26 -22.58 -20.07
N ILE A 127 -0.60 -23.05 -18.87
CA ILE A 127 -1.74 -23.93 -18.64
C ILE A 127 -2.61 -23.33 -17.54
N GLU A 128 -3.83 -22.92 -17.89
CA GLU A 128 -4.75 -22.23 -16.96
C GLU A 128 -5.34 -23.15 -15.89
N ASN A 129 -5.49 -24.44 -16.19
CA ASN A 129 -5.99 -25.43 -15.24
C ASN A 129 -4.89 -26.40 -14.83
N THR A 130 -4.37 -26.21 -13.62
CA THR A 130 -3.30 -27.02 -13.03
C THR A 130 -3.63 -28.51 -12.96
N ASP A 131 -4.90 -28.88 -12.83
CA ASP A 131 -5.34 -30.28 -12.74
C ASP A 131 -5.19 -31.02 -14.09
N LEU A 132 -5.09 -30.28 -15.20
CA LEU A 132 -4.90 -30.84 -16.55
C LEU A 132 -3.43 -31.12 -16.89
N ILE A 133 -2.50 -30.60 -16.09
CA ILE A 133 -1.05 -30.70 -16.36
C ILE A 133 -0.58 -32.14 -16.28
N ASP A 134 -0.95 -32.85 -15.21
CA ASP A 134 -0.57 -34.25 -15.03
C ASP A 134 -1.15 -35.13 -16.14
N SER A 135 -2.38 -34.84 -16.57
CA SER A 135 -3.02 -35.54 -17.69
C SER A 135 -2.30 -35.28 -19.02
N LEU A 136 -1.88 -34.04 -19.28
CA LEU A 136 -1.09 -33.68 -20.47
C LEU A 136 0.29 -34.35 -20.44
N LEU A 137 1.03 -34.22 -19.34
CA LEU A 137 2.36 -34.82 -19.18
C LEU A 137 2.32 -36.34 -19.31
N ASN A 138 1.33 -37.01 -18.70
CA ASN A 138 1.19 -38.46 -18.81
C ASN A 138 0.88 -38.90 -20.25
N ARG A 139 0.01 -38.17 -20.96
CA ARG A 139 -0.27 -38.44 -22.38
C ARG A 139 0.98 -38.26 -23.25
N LEU A 140 1.73 -37.18 -23.05
CA LEU A 140 2.95 -36.95 -23.82
C LEU A 140 4.04 -37.98 -23.49
N LYS A 141 4.26 -38.33 -22.21
CA LYS A 141 5.26 -39.33 -21.78
C LYS A 141 4.97 -40.72 -22.34
N SER A 142 3.70 -41.04 -22.57
CA SER A 142 3.31 -42.34 -23.16
C SER A 142 3.73 -42.50 -24.62
N LYS A 143 4.02 -41.40 -25.33
CA LYS A 143 4.34 -41.38 -26.76
C LYS A 143 5.74 -40.86 -27.08
N TYR A 144 6.23 -39.91 -26.30
CA TYR A 144 7.47 -39.21 -26.57
C TYR A 144 8.39 -39.28 -25.35
N ARG A 145 9.71 -39.30 -25.61
CA ARG A 145 10.68 -39.05 -24.56
C ARG A 145 10.59 -37.57 -24.18
N LEU A 146 10.42 -37.32 -22.88
CA LEU A 146 10.29 -35.99 -22.30
C LEU A 146 11.34 -35.76 -21.22
N GLU A 147 11.89 -34.55 -21.21
CA GLU A 147 12.75 -34.05 -20.13
C GLU A 147 12.16 -32.73 -19.65
N ILE A 148 11.58 -32.73 -18.45
CA ILE A 148 11.04 -31.51 -17.85
C ILE A 148 12.23 -30.64 -17.46
N VAL A 149 12.27 -29.43 -18.02
CA VAL A 149 13.30 -28.43 -17.74
C VAL A 149 12.84 -27.53 -16.60
N GLU A 150 11.56 -27.16 -16.60
CA GLU A 150 10.99 -26.21 -15.67
C GLU A 150 9.51 -26.47 -15.46
N TYR A 151 9.07 -26.39 -14.20
CA TYR A 151 7.67 -26.47 -13.83
C TYR A 151 7.41 -25.48 -12.71
N ASP A 152 6.49 -24.56 -12.95
CA ASP A 152 6.13 -23.51 -12.01
C ASP A 152 4.61 -23.35 -11.95
N THR A 153 4.05 -23.56 -10.77
CA THR A 153 2.61 -23.39 -10.47
C THR A 153 2.32 -22.09 -9.72
N THR A 154 3.37 -21.33 -9.36
CA THR A 154 3.29 -20.04 -8.68
C THR A 154 3.11 -18.88 -9.66
N GLY A 155 3.47 -19.11 -10.92
CA GLY A 155 3.40 -18.15 -12.03
C GLY A 155 4.51 -17.10 -12.04
N GLU A 156 5.55 -17.27 -11.21
CA GLU A 156 6.78 -16.47 -11.24
C GLU A 156 7.48 -16.50 -12.61
N LYS A 157 7.31 -17.60 -13.36
CA LYS A 157 7.98 -17.86 -14.65
C LYS A 157 7.09 -17.65 -15.87
N LEU A 158 5.92 -17.03 -15.70
CA LEU A 158 5.08 -16.59 -16.81
C LEU A 158 5.83 -15.57 -17.68
N ASP A 159 5.60 -15.65 -18.99
CA ASP A 159 6.14 -14.71 -19.99
C ASP A 159 5.73 -13.25 -19.66
N ASP A 160 6.57 -12.29 -20.04
CA ASP A 160 6.38 -10.85 -19.77
C ASP A 160 5.13 -10.29 -20.47
N THR A 161 4.58 -11.02 -21.45
CA THR A 161 3.29 -10.75 -22.10
C THR A 161 2.08 -10.86 -21.16
N VAL A 162 2.25 -11.37 -19.94
CA VAL A 162 1.18 -11.58 -18.95
C VAL A 162 1.54 -11.00 -17.57
N PHE A 163 2.34 -9.94 -17.55
CA PHE A 163 2.91 -9.32 -16.35
C PHE A 163 1.89 -9.01 -15.23
N TYR A 164 0.68 -8.57 -15.59
CA TYR A 164 -0.37 -8.23 -14.62
C TYR A 164 -0.90 -9.46 -13.87
N LEU A 165 -0.98 -10.64 -14.51
CA LEU A 165 -1.34 -11.89 -13.82
C LEU A 165 -0.26 -12.29 -12.82
N ARG A 166 1.02 -12.16 -13.20
CA ARG A 166 2.15 -12.41 -12.28
C ARG A 166 2.07 -11.50 -11.07
N LEU A 167 1.74 -10.22 -11.27
CA LEU A 167 1.55 -9.29 -10.16
C LEU A 167 0.35 -9.68 -9.29
N ALA A 168 -0.81 -9.98 -9.88
CA ALA A 168 -1.98 -10.39 -9.12
C ALA A 168 -1.75 -11.68 -8.32
N GLN A 169 -1.00 -12.64 -8.87
CA GLN A 169 -0.61 -13.85 -8.14
C GLN A 169 0.32 -13.54 -6.96
N LYS A 170 1.32 -12.68 -7.16
CA LYS A 170 2.18 -12.22 -6.07
C LYS A 170 1.39 -11.47 -5.01
N LEU A 171 0.44 -10.62 -5.39
CA LEU A 171 -0.45 -9.92 -4.46
C LEU A 171 -1.36 -10.89 -3.71
N ARG A 172 -1.93 -11.90 -4.39
CA ARG A 172 -2.76 -12.94 -3.77
C ARG A 172 -2.04 -13.66 -2.63
N TYR A 173 -0.73 -13.88 -2.75
CA TYR A 173 0.07 -14.45 -1.64
C TYR A 173 -0.02 -13.61 -0.36
N TYR A 174 -0.05 -12.28 -0.48
CA TYR A 174 -0.16 -11.36 0.66
C TYR A 174 -1.60 -11.14 1.12
N LEU A 175 -2.55 -11.15 0.18
CA LEU A 175 -3.95 -10.78 0.43
C LEU A 175 -4.83 -11.96 0.88
N GLY A 176 -4.45 -13.19 0.53
CA GLY A 176 -5.32 -14.36 0.68
C GLY A 176 -6.52 -14.30 -0.27
N ASN A 177 -7.40 -15.30 -0.20
CA ASN A 177 -8.52 -15.45 -1.14
C ASN A 177 -9.71 -14.53 -0.86
N ALA A 178 -9.74 -13.81 0.27
CA ALA A 178 -10.86 -12.95 0.67
C ALA A 178 -10.94 -11.64 -0.13
N GLU A 179 -9.88 -11.29 -0.86
CA GLU A 179 -9.72 -10.03 -1.58
C GLU A 179 -9.78 -10.22 -3.11
N ASP A 180 -10.41 -11.30 -3.60
CA ASP A 180 -10.49 -11.59 -5.04
C ASP A 180 -11.22 -10.47 -5.82
N ASP A 181 -12.27 -9.87 -5.24
CA ASP A 181 -12.97 -8.73 -5.84
C ASP A 181 -12.07 -7.50 -5.98
N PHE A 182 -11.23 -7.22 -4.97
CA PHE A 182 -10.23 -6.15 -5.04
C PHE A 182 -9.15 -6.47 -6.06
N LEU A 183 -8.60 -7.69 -6.07
CA LEU A 183 -7.61 -8.13 -7.05
C LEU A 183 -8.14 -7.98 -8.48
N MET A 184 -9.40 -8.33 -8.72
CA MET A 184 -10.05 -8.15 -10.02
C MET A 184 -10.23 -6.69 -10.39
N LYS A 185 -10.66 -5.83 -9.45
CA LYS A 185 -10.73 -4.37 -9.67
C LYS A 185 -9.34 -3.78 -9.94
N PHE A 186 -8.34 -4.15 -9.14
CA PHE A 186 -6.96 -3.73 -9.31
C PHE A 186 -6.40 -4.16 -10.68
N LEU A 187 -6.70 -5.38 -11.13
CA LEU A 187 -6.33 -5.83 -12.47
C LEU A 187 -7.03 -5.04 -13.58
N HIS A 188 -8.29 -4.67 -13.40
CA HIS A 188 -8.96 -3.77 -14.32
C HIS A 188 -8.25 -2.41 -14.40
N ASP A 189 -7.82 -1.90 -13.24
CA ASP A 189 -7.18 -0.60 -13.12
C ASP A 189 -5.66 -0.64 -13.39
N ILE A 190 -5.03 -1.82 -13.47
CA ILE A 190 -3.58 -1.98 -13.59
C ILE A 190 -3.00 -1.26 -14.81
N ASN A 191 -3.79 -1.25 -15.87
CA ASN A 191 -3.47 -0.65 -17.14
C ASN A 191 -3.74 0.87 -17.12
N HIS A 192 -4.67 1.34 -16.28
CA HIS A 192 -4.82 2.76 -15.97
C HIS A 192 -3.62 3.27 -15.17
N ILE A 193 -3.26 2.53 -14.12
CA ILE A 193 -2.11 2.78 -13.26
C ILE A 193 -0.84 2.82 -14.12
N ALA A 194 -0.62 1.82 -14.98
CA ALA A 194 0.52 1.78 -15.88
C ALA A 194 0.59 2.99 -16.83
N GLN A 195 -0.55 3.47 -17.32
CA GLN A 195 -0.61 4.69 -18.14
C GLN A 195 -0.31 5.94 -17.32
N GLU A 196 -0.87 6.09 -16.12
CA GLU A 196 -0.56 7.22 -15.26
C GLU A 196 0.92 7.26 -14.89
N LEU A 197 1.48 6.11 -14.52
CA LEU A 197 2.91 5.95 -14.26
C LEU A 197 3.74 6.30 -15.51
N SER A 198 3.33 5.84 -16.69
CA SER A 198 4.01 6.17 -17.96
C SER A 198 3.96 7.68 -18.27
N ASN A 199 2.82 8.33 -18.04
CA ASN A 199 2.68 9.79 -18.18
C ASN A 199 3.60 10.55 -17.22
N LEU A 200 3.83 9.98 -16.04
CA LEU A 200 4.78 10.46 -15.04
C LEU A 200 6.23 10.01 -15.31
N LYS A 201 6.48 9.31 -16.43
CA LYS A 201 7.78 8.72 -16.82
C LYS A 201 8.34 7.73 -15.78
N LYS A 202 7.47 7.07 -15.02
CA LYS A 202 7.78 5.95 -14.13
C LYS A 202 7.53 4.62 -14.85
N ASP A 203 8.40 3.64 -14.65
CA ASP A 203 8.19 2.29 -15.16
C ASP A 203 7.15 1.56 -14.27
N PRO A 204 5.99 1.14 -14.81
CA PRO A 204 5.01 0.38 -14.05
C PRO A 204 5.59 -0.87 -13.39
N VAL A 205 6.50 -1.57 -14.07
CA VAL A 205 7.12 -2.79 -13.53
C VAL A 205 7.89 -2.49 -12.25
N GLU A 206 8.73 -1.46 -12.26
CA GLU A 206 9.51 -1.01 -11.10
C GLU A 206 8.59 -0.58 -9.94
N VAL A 207 7.51 0.14 -10.25
CA VAL A 207 6.56 0.61 -9.23
C VAL A 207 5.84 -0.57 -8.56
N PHE A 208 5.41 -1.56 -9.33
CA PHE A 208 4.79 -2.75 -8.78
C PHE A 208 5.77 -3.63 -7.99
N GLU A 209 7.04 -3.71 -8.40
CA GLU A 209 8.09 -4.34 -7.58
C GLU A 209 8.27 -3.61 -6.25
N ASN A 210 8.25 -2.28 -6.25
CA ASN A 210 8.34 -1.49 -5.02
C ASN A 210 7.11 -1.67 -4.11
N ILE A 211 5.90 -1.82 -4.66
CA ILE A 211 4.70 -2.23 -3.89
C ILE A 211 4.95 -3.55 -3.17
N LEU A 212 5.46 -4.56 -3.87
CA LEU A 212 5.72 -5.87 -3.27
C LEU A 212 6.81 -5.79 -2.20
N LYS A 213 7.84 -4.96 -2.39
CA LYS A 213 8.87 -4.70 -1.38
C LYS A 213 8.30 -4.09 -0.11
N VAL A 214 7.29 -3.21 -0.20
CA VAL A 214 6.60 -2.68 0.98
C VAL A 214 5.97 -3.81 1.79
N GLY A 215 5.19 -4.68 1.14
CA GLY A 215 4.55 -5.83 1.79
C GLY A 215 5.56 -6.82 2.39
N GLU A 216 6.62 -7.14 1.64
CA GLU A 216 7.71 -8.00 2.13
C GLU A 216 8.43 -7.39 3.34
N THR A 217 8.72 -6.08 3.28
CA THR A 217 9.43 -5.38 4.35
C THR A 217 8.61 -5.40 5.63
N LEU A 218 7.34 -4.95 5.58
CA LEU A 218 6.43 -4.94 6.73
C LEU A 218 6.30 -6.33 7.38
N ARG A 219 6.22 -7.38 6.56
CA ARG A 219 6.18 -8.76 7.07
C ARG A 219 7.50 -9.15 7.73
N ARG A 220 8.63 -8.90 7.07
CA ARG A 220 9.97 -9.26 7.57
C ARG A 220 10.31 -8.55 8.87
N THR A 221 9.83 -7.33 9.07
CA THR A 221 10.04 -6.51 10.26
C THR A 221 8.95 -6.68 11.32
N SER A 222 8.07 -7.67 11.19
CA SER A 222 7.10 -8.08 12.22
C SER A 222 7.55 -9.36 12.92
N GLY A 223 7.03 -9.62 14.13
CA GLY A 223 7.39 -10.80 14.91
C GLY A 223 8.87 -10.82 15.30
N GLU A 224 9.58 -11.92 14.98
CA GLU A 224 11.00 -12.07 15.34
C GLU A 224 11.93 -10.99 14.74
N GLY A 225 11.54 -10.41 13.60
CA GLY A 225 12.31 -9.37 12.92
C GLY A 225 12.01 -7.95 13.41
N PHE A 226 11.05 -7.78 14.33
CA PHE A 226 10.67 -6.47 14.83
C PHE A 226 11.78 -5.84 15.69
N TYR A 227 11.96 -4.54 15.50
CA TYR A 227 12.86 -3.70 16.29
C TYR A 227 12.27 -2.31 16.43
N ALA A 228 12.74 -1.54 17.40
CA ALA A 228 12.40 -0.12 17.48
C ALA A 228 13.59 0.65 18.06
N ASP A 229 13.76 1.90 17.64
CA ASP A 229 14.67 2.81 18.33
C ASP A 229 13.84 3.66 19.29
N VAL A 230 14.22 3.64 20.56
CA VAL A 230 13.44 4.19 21.66
C VAL A 230 14.18 5.36 22.28
N GLN A 231 13.53 6.52 22.34
CA GLN A 231 14.00 7.67 23.12
C GLN A 231 13.09 7.88 24.31
N ARG A 232 13.70 8.29 25.42
CA ARG A 232 13.03 8.57 26.67
C ARG A 232 13.35 9.99 27.10
N VAL A 233 12.32 10.81 27.28
CA VAL A 233 12.47 12.20 27.69
C VAL A 233 11.65 12.42 28.95
N ARG A 234 12.34 12.73 30.04
CA ARG A 234 11.71 13.13 31.29
C ARG A 234 11.21 14.57 31.15
N ILE A 235 9.89 14.75 31.03
CA ILE A 235 9.30 16.09 30.88
C ILE A 235 9.34 16.83 32.22
N ASN A 236 8.88 16.16 33.28
CA ASN A 236 8.95 16.67 34.65
C ASN A 236 9.16 15.51 35.65
N LYS A 237 8.93 15.73 36.95
CA LYS A 237 9.17 14.72 38.00
C LYS A 237 8.25 13.50 37.89
N GLU A 238 7.09 13.64 37.25
CA GLU A 238 6.05 12.61 37.23
C GLU A 238 5.81 12.06 35.83
N ILE A 239 6.14 12.82 34.79
CA ILE A 239 5.82 12.50 33.40
C ILE A 239 7.07 12.16 32.60
N GLU A 240 7.06 10.99 31.97
CA GLU A 240 8.05 10.56 30.99
C GLU A 240 7.39 10.37 29.61
N LEU A 241 8.03 10.91 28.57
CA LEU A 241 7.64 10.74 27.18
C LEU A 241 8.55 9.69 26.52
N PHE A 242 7.93 8.70 25.90
CA PHE A 242 8.60 7.73 25.05
C PHE A 242 8.33 8.06 23.58
N CYS A 243 9.37 7.96 22.76
CA CYS A 243 9.27 7.92 21.30
C CYS A 243 9.72 6.55 20.82
N PHE A 244 8.82 5.80 20.21
CA PHE A 244 9.10 4.51 19.60
C PHE A 244 9.15 4.67 18.09
N GLN A 245 10.36 4.63 17.55
CA GLN A 245 10.60 4.68 16.12
C GLN A 245 10.48 3.25 15.57
N LEU A 246 9.37 2.94 14.90
CA LEU A 246 9.08 1.58 14.40
C LEU A 246 9.97 1.21 13.20
N PRO A 247 10.08 -0.07 12.80
CA PRO A 247 10.93 -0.46 11.66
C PRO A 247 10.55 0.22 10.36
N CYS A 248 9.26 0.49 10.18
CA CYS A 248 8.67 1.11 9.01
C CYS A 248 7.56 2.06 9.45
N GLY A 249 7.39 3.16 8.73
CA GLY A 249 6.33 4.13 9.00
C GLY A 249 6.60 5.02 10.21
N GLY A 250 5.53 5.69 10.65
CA GLY A 250 5.48 6.68 11.71
C GLY A 250 5.86 6.19 13.11
N ASN A 251 6.19 7.17 13.94
CA ASN A 251 6.52 7.00 15.34
C ASN A 251 5.26 6.79 16.18
N ILE A 252 5.41 6.03 17.27
CA ILE A 252 4.42 6.02 18.37
C ILE A 252 5.01 6.83 19.52
N TYR A 253 4.24 7.81 19.99
CA TYR A 253 4.58 8.53 21.21
C TYR A 253 3.71 8.08 22.37
N LEU A 254 4.30 7.90 23.55
CA LEU A 254 3.55 7.50 24.74
C LEU A 254 4.01 8.32 25.95
N PHE A 255 3.05 8.98 26.58
CA PHE A 255 3.22 9.62 27.88
C PHE A 255 2.89 8.64 28.98
N ASP A 256 3.84 8.39 29.88
CA ASP A 256 3.63 7.65 31.11
C ASP A 256 3.52 8.64 32.27
N THR A 257 2.38 8.61 32.96
CA THR A 257 2.06 9.45 34.11
C THR A 257 1.69 8.56 35.30
N PRO A 258 1.62 9.08 36.55
CA PRO A 258 1.22 8.28 37.70
C PRO A 258 -0.19 7.67 37.61
N GLY A 259 -1.10 8.29 36.85
CA GLY A 259 -2.51 7.90 36.78
C GLY A 259 -2.95 7.25 35.47
N GLU A 260 -2.25 7.52 34.38
CA GLU A 260 -2.64 7.07 33.04
C GLU A 260 -1.46 7.03 32.06
N LYS A 261 -1.69 6.30 30.97
CA LYS A 261 -0.88 6.34 29.75
C LYS A 261 -1.71 6.98 28.63
N VAL A 262 -1.06 7.83 27.84
CA VAL A 262 -1.67 8.49 26.69
C VAL A 262 -0.76 8.31 25.49
N MET A 263 -1.30 7.80 24.39
CA MET A 263 -0.57 7.66 23.13
C MET A 263 -0.88 8.83 22.19
N ILE A 264 0.10 9.22 21.38
CA ILE A 264 -0.10 9.97 20.15
C ILE A 264 0.31 9.04 19.01
N ASP A 265 -0.65 8.78 18.13
CA ASP A 265 -0.60 7.76 17.07
C ASP A 265 -0.35 6.33 17.57
N ALA A 266 -0.45 5.36 16.66
CA ALA A 266 -0.55 3.94 16.97
C ALA A 266 0.29 3.03 16.07
N GLY A 267 0.92 3.53 15.00
CA GLY A 267 1.70 2.67 14.11
C GLY A 267 0.84 1.90 13.11
N TYR A 268 1.51 1.12 12.25
CA TYR A 268 0.87 0.11 11.40
C TYR A 268 0.22 -1.01 12.22
N GLY A 269 -0.94 -1.49 11.78
CA GLY A 269 -1.69 -2.57 12.44
C GLY A 269 -0.92 -3.89 12.58
N ILE A 270 -0.07 -4.23 11.61
CA ILE A 270 0.75 -5.45 11.60
C ILE A 270 1.74 -5.50 12.77
N TYR A 271 2.18 -4.34 13.26
CA TYR A 271 3.10 -4.24 14.39
C TYR A 271 2.40 -4.26 15.75
N GLN A 272 1.07 -4.28 15.81
CA GLN A 272 0.36 -4.19 17.09
C GLN A 272 0.81 -5.22 18.13
N PRO A 273 0.97 -6.52 17.81
CA PRO A 273 1.44 -7.49 18.80
C PRO A 273 2.86 -7.19 19.28
N ASP A 274 3.73 -6.76 18.37
CA ASP A 274 5.14 -6.44 18.65
C ASP A 274 5.27 -5.17 19.49
N VAL A 275 4.45 -4.16 19.20
CA VAL A 275 4.34 -2.92 19.98
C VAL A 275 3.89 -3.25 21.40
N VAL A 276 2.88 -4.10 21.62
CA VAL A 276 2.46 -4.49 22.97
C VAL A 276 3.57 -5.21 23.72
N ASN A 277 4.32 -6.11 23.06
CA ASN A 277 5.47 -6.79 23.66
C ASN A 277 6.60 -5.81 24.03
N MET A 278 6.86 -4.82 23.18
CA MET A 278 7.82 -3.76 23.43
C MET A 278 7.36 -2.87 24.60
N LEU A 279 6.10 -2.45 24.64
CA LEU A 279 5.55 -1.70 25.76
C LEU A 279 5.69 -2.49 27.07
N GLN A 280 5.41 -3.80 27.06
CA GLN A 280 5.63 -4.67 28.22
C GLN A 280 7.10 -4.71 28.65
N HIS A 281 8.05 -4.73 27.71
CA HIS A 281 9.49 -4.68 28.01
C HIS A 281 9.86 -3.40 28.77
N TYR A 282 9.27 -2.26 28.41
CA TYR A 282 9.50 -0.96 29.06
C TYR A 282 8.65 -0.72 30.31
N GLY A 283 7.90 -1.73 30.79
CA GLY A 283 7.01 -1.57 31.95
C GLY A 283 5.70 -0.82 31.65
N LEU A 284 5.38 -0.65 30.37
CA LEU A 284 4.21 0.06 29.86
C LEU A 284 3.09 -0.89 29.37
N GLY A 285 3.25 -2.20 29.55
CA GLY A 285 2.37 -3.22 28.97
C GLY A 285 1.01 -3.42 29.66
N ASP A 286 0.76 -2.75 30.80
CA ASP A 286 -0.59 -2.70 31.38
C ASP A 286 -1.48 -1.75 30.56
N LEU A 287 -2.08 -2.30 29.51
CA LEU A 287 -2.97 -1.56 28.61
C LEU A 287 -4.25 -1.06 29.29
N SER A 288 -4.59 -1.54 30.49
CA SER A 288 -5.72 -0.98 31.25
C SER A 288 -5.46 0.47 31.69
N LEU A 289 -4.18 0.88 31.75
CA LEU A 289 -3.75 2.24 32.03
C LEU A 289 -3.72 3.13 30.79
N LEU A 290 -3.77 2.56 29.57
CA LEU A 290 -3.92 3.35 28.36
C LEU A 290 -5.34 3.92 28.31
N LYS A 291 -5.48 5.23 28.52
CA LYS A 291 -6.79 5.89 28.63
C LYS A 291 -7.21 6.64 27.40
N ARG A 292 -6.27 7.13 26.60
CA ARG A 292 -6.53 7.95 25.41
C ARG A 292 -5.48 7.71 24.34
N ILE A 293 -5.91 7.75 23.09
CA ILE A 293 -5.02 7.78 21.92
C ILE A 293 -5.38 9.04 21.14
N TYR A 294 -4.42 9.91 20.85
CA TYR A 294 -4.63 11.09 20.03
C TYR A 294 -4.09 10.81 18.64
N ILE A 295 -4.98 10.79 17.64
CA ILE A 295 -4.62 10.49 16.26
C ILE A 295 -4.40 11.79 15.52
N THR A 296 -3.34 11.83 14.72
CA THR A 296 -2.93 13.05 14.03
C THR A 296 -3.51 13.14 12.63
N HIS A 297 -3.47 12.02 11.91
CA HIS A 297 -3.99 11.88 10.56
C HIS A 297 -4.26 10.40 10.25
N ALA A 298 -4.78 10.10 9.05
CA ALA A 298 -5.38 8.81 8.72
C ALA A 298 -4.43 7.83 8.03
N ASP A 299 -3.16 8.17 7.87
CA ASP A 299 -2.21 7.24 7.26
C ASP A 299 -2.03 5.99 8.13
N ALA A 300 -1.79 4.88 7.43
CA ALA A 300 -1.82 3.56 8.04
C ALA A 300 -0.76 3.37 9.12
N ASP A 301 0.36 4.06 9.03
CA ASP A 301 1.42 4.06 10.03
C ASP A 301 1.19 5.01 11.20
N HIS A 302 0.15 5.83 11.17
CA HIS A 302 -0.20 6.70 12.28
C HIS A 302 -1.44 6.20 13.01
N CYS A 303 -2.47 5.78 12.27
CA CYS A 303 -3.73 5.35 12.88
C CYS A 303 -4.05 3.86 12.72
N GLY A 304 -3.21 3.10 12.00
CA GLY A 304 -3.57 1.76 11.54
C GLY A 304 -3.60 0.65 12.59
N ALA A 305 -3.06 0.87 13.79
CA ALA A 305 -3.24 -0.07 14.91
C ALA A 305 -4.27 0.40 15.95
N ALA A 306 -4.83 1.60 15.81
CA ALA A 306 -5.60 2.23 16.88
C ALA A 306 -6.85 1.43 17.26
N GLY A 307 -7.49 0.75 16.30
CA GLY A 307 -8.68 -0.07 16.55
C GLY A 307 -8.44 -1.34 17.37
N PHE A 308 -7.20 -1.74 17.59
CA PHE A 308 -6.86 -2.87 18.47
C PHE A 308 -6.83 -2.50 19.96
N PHE A 309 -6.76 -1.21 20.28
CA PHE A 309 -6.75 -0.74 21.66
C PHE A 309 -8.16 -0.41 22.13
N SER A 310 -8.47 -0.74 23.38
CA SER A 310 -9.79 -0.42 23.98
C SER A 310 -9.95 1.06 24.32
N ALA A 311 -8.84 1.79 24.44
CA ALA A 311 -8.83 3.21 24.75
C ALA A 311 -9.51 4.02 23.63
N PRO A 312 -10.33 5.04 23.96
CA PRO A 312 -10.90 5.92 22.95
C PRO A 312 -9.81 6.68 22.19
N SER A 313 -9.99 6.76 20.87
CA SER A 313 -9.17 7.59 19.98
C SER A 313 -9.82 8.97 19.78
N TYR A 314 -9.02 10.01 19.91
CA TYR A 314 -9.41 11.40 19.70
C TYR A 314 -8.90 11.88 18.36
N LEU A 315 -9.78 12.38 17.51
CA LEU A 315 -9.47 12.88 16.16
C LEU A 315 -10.53 13.84 15.66
N ASN A 316 -10.25 14.57 14.58
CA ASN A 316 -11.28 15.34 13.89
C ASN A 316 -12.10 14.46 12.92
N ARG A 317 -13.17 15.05 12.38
CA ARG A 317 -14.13 14.36 11.52
C ARG A 317 -13.52 14.00 10.17
N GLU A 318 -12.62 14.83 9.67
CA GLU A 318 -11.93 14.69 8.39
C GLU A 318 -11.01 13.48 8.41
N THR A 319 -10.18 13.34 9.45
CA THR A 319 -9.35 12.13 9.67
C THR A 319 -10.22 10.88 9.74
N LEU A 320 -11.34 10.91 10.49
CA LEU A 320 -12.23 9.75 10.60
C LEU A 320 -12.80 9.36 9.23
N LYS A 321 -13.26 10.33 8.44
CA LYS A 321 -13.77 10.07 7.09
C LYS A 321 -12.71 9.41 6.21
N ILE A 322 -11.47 9.91 6.23
CA ILE A 322 -10.40 9.33 5.41
C ILE A 322 -10.15 7.86 5.77
N THR A 323 -10.24 7.47 7.04
CA THR A 323 -10.14 6.05 7.44
C THR A 323 -11.26 5.15 6.88
N GLN A 324 -12.37 5.74 6.43
CA GLN A 324 -13.54 5.06 5.88
C GLN A 324 -13.60 5.14 4.34
N GLU A 325 -12.74 5.95 3.72
CA GLU A 325 -12.67 6.17 2.29
C GLU A 325 -11.66 5.23 1.63
N THR A 326 -11.72 5.11 0.31
CA THR A 326 -10.82 4.24 -0.46
C THR A 326 -9.45 4.87 -0.72
N SER A 327 -9.29 6.17 -0.47
CA SER A 327 -8.08 6.93 -0.80
C SER A 327 -7.75 7.96 0.29
N ARG A 328 -6.46 8.03 0.67
CA ARG A 328 -5.92 9.05 1.58
C ARG A 328 -6.02 10.47 1.03
N ALA A 329 -6.16 10.62 -0.28
CA ALA A 329 -6.31 11.91 -0.95
C ALA A 329 -7.72 12.51 -0.84
N TYR A 330 -8.66 11.86 -0.14
CA TYR A 330 -9.98 12.42 0.10
C TYR A 330 -9.91 13.81 0.75
N GLY A 331 -10.70 14.76 0.23
CA GLY A 331 -10.72 16.16 0.66
C GLY A 331 -9.61 17.03 0.09
N SER A 332 -8.71 16.48 -0.74
CA SER A 332 -7.61 17.21 -1.37
C SER A 332 -7.86 17.50 -2.86
N SER A 333 -6.96 18.27 -3.49
CA SER A 333 -6.95 18.48 -4.94
C SER A 333 -6.66 17.20 -5.75
N ASN A 334 -6.07 16.18 -5.11
CA ASN A 334 -5.81 14.87 -5.69
C ASN A 334 -6.92 13.84 -5.41
N GLN A 335 -8.05 14.26 -4.83
CA GLN A 335 -9.21 13.40 -4.60
C GLN A 335 -9.72 12.84 -5.95
N GLY A 336 -9.45 11.56 -6.20
CA GLY A 336 -9.80 10.86 -7.45
C GLY A 336 -8.62 10.38 -8.28
N CYS A 337 -7.37 10.65 -7.85
CA CYS A 337 -6.20 10.02 -8.47
C CYS A 337 -6.17 8.51 -8.16
N ILE A 338 -6.09 7.69 -9.20
CA ILE A 338 -6.10 6.22 -9.03
C ILE A 338 -4.83 5.73 -8.32
N LEU A 339 -3.68 6.39 -8.52
CA LEU A 339 -2.43 6.03 -7.82
C LEU A 339 -2.56 6.21 -6.30
N GLU A 340 -3.27 7.25 -5.86
CA GLU A 340 -3.57 7.47 -4.44
C GLU A 340 -4.46 6.36 -3.88
N GLU A 341 -5.55 6.00 -4.57
CA GLU A 341 -6.43 4.90 -4.16
C GLU A 341 -5.69 3.56 -4.09
N VAL A 342 -4.83 3.27 -5.08
CA VAL A 342 -4.06 2.03 -5.14
C VAL A 342 -3.02 1.98 -4.05
N TYR A 343 -2.27 3.05 -3.84
CA TYR A 343 -1.32 3.16 -2.73
C TYR A 343 -2.03 2.91 -1.41
N THR A 344 -3.11 3.65 -1.12
CA THR A 344 -3.86 3.56 0.13
C THR A 344 -4.36 2.13 0.37
N LYS A 345 -4.94 1.48 -0.63
CA LYS A 345 -5.41 0.10 -0.47
C LYS A 345 -4.28 -0.88 -0.23
N MET A 346 -3.20 -0.79 -1.02
CA MET A 346 -2.04 -1.69 -0.88
C MET A 346 -1.42 -1.56 0.51
N ILE A 347 -1.14 -0.33 0.95
CA ILE A 347 -0.55 -0.12 2.27
C ILE A 347 -1.50 -0.55 3.39
N ASN A 348 -2.81 -0.26 3.27
CA ASN A 348 -3.79 -0.66 4.27
C ASN A 348 -3.85 -2.19 4.41
N LEU A 349 -3.81 -2.92 3.29
CA LEU A 349 -3.84 -4.37 3.28
C LEU A 349 -2.56 -4.95 3.88
N PHE A 350 -1.38 -4.55 3.40
CA PHE A 350 -0.10 -5.07 3.89
C PHE A 350 0.13 -4.76 5.36
N SER A 351 -0.28 -3.57 5.81
CA SER A 351 -0.15 -3.14 7.19
C SER A 351 -1.25 -3.64 8.11
N ARG A 352 -2.24 -4.41 7.62
CA ARG A 352 -3.41 -4.85 8.39
C ARG A 352 -4.13 -3.69 9.08
N PHE A 353 -4.37 -2.65 8.30
CA PHE A 353 -4.98 -1.40 8.75
C PHE A 353 -6.28 -1.64 9.49
N THR A 354 -6.27 -1.30 10.78
CA THR A 354 -7.36 -1.45 11.73
C THR A 354 -7.56 -0.08 12.38
N PRO A 355 -8.28 0.84 11.70
CA PRO A 355 -8.47 2.20 12.18
C PRO A 355 -9.29 2.24 13.49
N PRO A 356 -9.32 3.39 14.19
CA PRO A 356 -10.09 3.55 15.41
C PRO A 356 -11.56 3.11 15.30
N SER A 357 -12.01 2.27 16.23
CA SER A 357 -13.42 1.84 16.36
C SER A 357 -14.16 2.55 17.49
N ASN A 358 -13.44 2.98 18.53
CA ASN A 358 -13.96 3.78 19.65
C ASN A 358 -13.46 5.22 19.51
N VAL A 359 -14.29 6.10 18.96
CA VAL A 359 -13.89 7.45 18.53
C VAL A 359 -14.57 8.55 19.34
N ILE A 360 -13.78 9.54 19.76
CA ILE A 360 -14.25 10.82 20.31
C ILE A 360 -13.81 11.93 19.36
N LEU A 361 -14.77 12.62 18.75
CA LEU A 361 -14.48 13.69 17.80
C LEU A 361 -14.12 15.00 18.51
N PHE A 362 -13.15 15.73 17.97
CA PHE A 362 -12.93 17.12 18.35
C PHE A 362 -14.11 18.02 17.96
N PRO A 363 -14.34 19.12 18.69
CA PRO A 363 -15.36 20.10 18.33
C PRO A 363 -15.15 20.66 16.92
N GLU A 364 -16.24 20.91 16.19
CA GLU A 364 -16.16 21.62 14.91
C GLU A 364 -15.88 23.11 15.17
N ILE A 365 -14.88 23.67 14.49
CA ILE A 365 -14.66 25.12 14.51
C ILE A 365 -15.71 25.78 13.61
N SER A 366 -16.49 26.70 14.18
CA SER A 366 -17.35 27.59 13.39
C SER A 366 -16.54 28.76 12.87
N TYR A 367 -16.29 28.81 11.55
CA TYR A 367 -15.67 29.97 10.90
C TYR A 367 -16.53 31.24 10.89
N GLN A 368 -17.71 31.21 11.52
CA GLN A 368 -18.54 32.38 11.76
C GLN A 368 -18.15 33.14 13.05
N ASP A 369 -17.32 32.55 13.91
CA ASP A 369 -16.80 33.20 15.10
C ASP A 369 -15.73 34.23 14.73
N LYS A 370 -15.86 35.45 15.28
CA LYS A 370 -15.09 36.62 14.82
C LYS A 370 -13.60 36.57 15.13
N GLU A 371 -13.14 35.68 16.02
CA GLU A 371 -11.72 35.46 16.29
C GLU A 371 -11.48 33.99 16.64
N ILE A 372 -11.05 33.20 15.65
CA ILE A 372 -10.53 31.85 15.89
C ILE A 372 -9.13 32.01 16.47
N GLU A 373 -8.90 31.46 17.67
CA GLU A 373 -7.57 31.42 18.28
C GLU A 373 -6.60 30.60 17.42
N LYS A 374 -5.35 31.09 17.28
CA LYS A 374 -4.32 30.44 16.47
C LYS A 374 -2.96 30.37 17.19
N ARG A 375 -2.11 29.47 16.69
CA ARG A 375 -0.66 29.46 16.91
C ARG A 375 0.02 29.57 15.55
N GLY A 376 0.61 30.72 15.26
CA GLY A 376 1.07 31.04 13.91
C GLY A 376 -0.08 30.94 12.90
N ALA A 377 0.06 30.06 11.91
CA ALA A 377 -0.96 29.81 10.89
C ALA A 377 -2.12 28.90 11.36
N PHE A 378 -1.96 28.18 12.47
CA PHE A 378 -2.79 27.02 12.80
C PHE A 378 -3.91 27.34 13.80
N PRO A 379 -5.19 27.14 13.44
CA PRO A 379 -6.32 27.21 14.37
C PRO A 379 -6.22 26.23 15.53
N VAL A 380 -6.55 26.67 16.75
CA VAL A 380 -6.71 25.77 17.91
C VAL A 380 -8.11 25.15 17.87
N VAL A 381 -8.21 23.83 17.65
CA VAL A 381 -9.50 23.11 17.56
C VAL A 381 -9.95 22.52 18.89
N SER A 382 -9.01 22.21 19.78
CA SER A 382 -9.31 21.56 21.05
C SER A 382 -8.17 21.76 22.04
N ARG A 383 -8.47 21.54 23.32
CA ARG A 383 -7.50 21.50 24.42
C ARG A 383 -7.71 20.27 25.26
N PHE A 384 -6.63 19.71 25.76
CA PHE A 384 -6.66 18.56 26.64
C PHE A 384 -5.46 18.55 27.56
N THR A 385 -5.50 17.69 28.57
CA THR A 385 -4.38 17.52 29.50
C THR A 385 -3.81 16.12 29.43
N ILE A 386 -2.53 16.00 29.77
CA ILE A 386 -1.86 14.73 30.07
C ILE A 386 -1.10 14.95 31.37
N GLY A 387 -1.61 14.40 32.49
CA GLY A 387 -1.13 14.79 33.81
C GLY A 387 -1.30 16.29 34.05
N ASP A 388 -0.20 17.00 34.35
CA ASP A 388 -0.14 18.45 34.53
C ASP A 388 0.22 19.22 33.25
N LEU A 389 0.34 18.54 32.11
CA LEU A 389 0.65 19.17 30.81
C LEU A 389 -0.61 19.63 30.10
N GLU A 390 -0.66 20.89 29.68
CA GLU A 390 -1.74 21.45 28.87
C GLU A 390 -1.36 21.40 27.38
N PHE A 391 -2.20 20.73 26.58
CA PHE A 391 -2.03 20.56 25.16
C PHE A 391 -3.11 21.28 24.36
N GLU A 392 -2.71 21.73 23.17
CA GLU A 392 -3.53 22.34 22.14
C GLU A 392 -3.49 21.45 20.91
N ALA A 393 -4.66 21.09 20.40
CA ALA A 393 -4.81 20.47 19.08
C ALA A 393 -4.92 21.58 18.05
N LEU A 394 -4.02 21.57 17.07
CA LEU A 394 -3.90 22.59 16.04
C LEU A 394 -4.33 21.99 14.69
N GLN A 395 -5.27 22.63 13.99
CA GLN A 395 -5.66 22.22 12.64
C GLN A 395 -4.54 22.56 11.66
N GLY A 396 -4.00 21.54 10.99
CA GLY A 396 -3.09 21.72 9.87
C GLY A 396 -3.76 22.42 8.69
N LEU A 397 -2.93 22.93 7.77
CA LEU A 397 -3.39 23.47 6.50
C LEU A 397 -3.90 22.35 5.58
N GLY A 398 -3.46 21.11 5.80
CA GLY A 398 -3.89 19.92 5.07
C GLY A 398 -3.02 19.65 3.84
N GLY A 399 -1.73 20.01 3.92
CA GLY A 399 -0.80 19.84 2.83
C GLY A 399 -0.29 18.41 2.72
N HIS A 400 0.07 17.81 3.85
CA HIS A 400 0.44 16.40 3.87
C HIS A 400 -0.81 15.52 3.73
N MET A 401 -1.84 15.77 4.54
CA MET A 401 -3.12 15.08 4.46
C MET A 401 -4.28 15.99 4.87
N TYR A 402 -5.40 15.92 4.16
CA TYR A 402 -6.57 16.73 4.51
C TYR A 402 -7.04 16.43 5.93
N GLY A 403 -7.18 17.47 6.74
CA GLY A 403 -7.64 17.33 8.12
C GLY A 403 -6.57 16.88 9.12
N GLU A 404 -5.28 16.91 8.79
CA GLU A 404 -4.22 16.63 9.76
C GLU A 404 -4.27 17.58 10.98
N ILE A 405 -3.90 17.03 12.14
CA ILE A 405 -3.86 17.72 13.43
C ILE A 405 -2.44 17.64 14.01
N PHE A 406 -1.93 18.79 14.46
CA PHE A 406 -0.70 18.87 15.24
C PHE A 406 -1.01 19.05 16.72
N TYR A 407 -0.18 18.49 17.59
CA TYR A 407 -0.33 18.66 19.04
C TYR A 407 0.79 19.54 19.59
N LEU A 408 0.43 20.54 20.39
CA LEU A 408 1.37 21.48 20.98
C LEU A 408 1.15 21.55 22.50
N CYS A 409 2.20 21.38 23.29
CA CYS A 409 2.26 21.80 24.68
C CYS A 409 3.19 23.02 24.78
N PRO A 410 2.66 24.26 24.79
CA PRO A 410 3.48 25.46 24.71
C PRO A 410 4.42 25.62 25.91
N GLU A 411 3.90 25.38 27.13
CA GLU A 411 4.66 25.61 28.36
C GLU A 411 5.89 24.70 28.49
N GLU A 412 5.75 23.45 28.05
CA GLU A 412 6.84 22.47 28.07
C GLU A 412 7.68 22.47 26.78
N GLY A 413 7.19 23.14 25.73
CA GLY A 413 7.83 23.17 24.42
C GLY A 413 7.76 21.84 23.68
N LEU A 414 6.64 21.11 23.73
CA LEU A 414 6.48 19.88 22.97
C LEU A 414 5.63 20.14 21.74
N LEU A 415 6.17 19.91 20.54
CA LEU A 415 5.43 19.98 19.29
C LEU A 415 5.44 18.63 18.61
N PHE A 416 4.26 18.15 18.20
CA PHE A 416 4.04 16.93 17.44
C PHE A 416 3.56 17.32 16.03
N PRO A 417 4.49 17.71 15.13
CA PRO A 417 4.16 18.14 13.77
C PRO A 417 3.94 16.97 12.80
N GLN A 418 4.21 15.73 13.24
CA GLN A 418 4.07 14.53 12.44
C GLN A 418 4.81 14.62 11.09
N ASP A 419 4.18 14.20 10.01
CA ASP A 419 4.80 14.07 8.69
C ASP A 419 5.05 15.41 7.99
N ALA A 420 4.44 16.49 8.48
CA ALA A 420 4.77 17.83 8.01
C ALA A 420 6.23 18.21 8.30
N VAL A 421 6.82 17.67 9.38
CA VAL A 421 8.21 17.90 9.78
C VAL A 421 8.89 16.58 10.21
N ILE A 422 9.77 16.09 9.34
CA ILE A 422 10.53 14.85 9.54
C ILE A 422 12.03 15.15 9.66
N ASN A 423 12.70 14.52 10.62
CA ASN A 423 14.17 14.52 10.67
C ASN A 423 14.74 13.35 9.85
N PHE A 424 14.81 13.52 8.52
CA PHE A 424 15.34 12.48 7.64
C PHE A 424 16.78 12.04 7.95
N ARG A 425 17.55 12.86 8.67
CA ARG A 425 18.94 12.56 9.02
C ARG A 425 19.08 11.59 10.19
N SER A 426 18.05 11.46 11.02
CA SER A 426 18.04 10.51 12.13
C SER A 426 17.46 9.16 11.76
N LEU A 427 16.96 9.00 10.52
CA LEU A 427 16.51 7.71 10.03
C LEU A 427 17.70 6.76 9.89
N SER A 428 17.51 5.52 10.35
CA SER A 428 18.46 4.45 10.06
C SER A 428 18.48 4.14 8.55
N PRO A 429 19.53 3.48 8.04
CA PRO A 429 19.58 3.07 6.64
C PRO A 429 18.35 2.27 6.19
N GLU A 430 17.85 1.37 7.04
CA GLU A 430 16.70 0.52 6.76
C GLU A 430 15.39 1.34 6.67
N ARG A 431 15.20 2.32 7.56
CA ARG A 431 14.04 3.24 7.50
C ARG A 431 14.11 4.17 6.31
N THR A 432 15.32 4.62 5.95
CA THR A 432 15.54 5.46 4.77
C THR A 432 15.18 4.69 3.50
N GLU A 433 15.60 3.43 3.39
CA GLU A 433 15.24 2.54 2.28
C GLU A 433 13.71 2.35 2.19
N TYR A 434 13.05 2.10 3.32
CA TYR A 434 11.59 1.96 3.36
C TYR A 434 10.86 3.24 2.95
N ASN A 435 11.23 4.40 3.51
CA ASN A 435 10.53 5.67 3.26
C ASN A 435 10.56 6.08 1.77
N VAL A 436 11.63 5.72 1.06
CA VAL A 436 11.74 5.98 -0.38
C VAL A 436 10.72 5.16 -1.19
N LEU A 437 10.27 4.00 -0.72
CA LEU A 437 9.31 3.16 -1.46
C LEU A 437 7.96 3.86 -1.70
N ALA A 438 7.52 4.71 -0.77
CA ALA A 438 6.28 5.46 -0.90
C ALA A 438 6.36 6.51 -2.03
N ASP A 439 7.48 7.22 -2.16
CA ASP A 439 7.75 8.19 -3.24
C ASP A 439 7.86 7.54 -4.63
N TYR A 440 8.13 6.24 -4.70
CA TYR A 440 8.11 5.52 -5.97
C TYR A 440 6.66 5.24 -6.43
N LEU A 441 5.76 4.92 -5.50
CA LEU A 441 4.37 4.61 -5.84
C LEU A 441 3.50 5.85 -6.01
N MET A 442 3.64 6.83 -5.12
CA MET A 442 2.98 8.14 -5.20
C MET A 442 3.91 9.14 -5.87
N THR A 443 3.43 10.15 -6.58
CA THR A 443 4.34 11.23 -7.06
C THR A 443 4.91 12.06 -5.91
N SER A 444 4.18 12.09 -4.78
CA SER A 444 4.59 12.65 -3.50
C SER A 444 3.79 11.96 -2.40
N VAL A 445 4.38 11.85 -1.20
CA VAL A 445 3.63 11.48 0.02
C VAL A 445 2.68 12.60 0.51
N ASN A 446 2.74 13.80 -0.07
CA ASN A 446 1.85 14.91 0.27
C ASN A 446 0.69 15.00 -0.73
N VAL A 447 -0.54 15.09 -0.23
CA VAL A 447 -1.73 15.27 -1.08
C VAL A 447 -1.75 16.66 -1.76
N ASP A 448 -1.09 17.67 -1.20
CA ASP A 448 -0.78 18.95 -1.84
C ASP A 448 0.63 19.40 -1.46
N SER A 449 1.59 19.18 -2.37
CA SER A 449 3.00 19.50 -2.13
C SER A 449 3.30 21.00 -1.94
N SER A 450 2.49 21.90 -2.53
CA SER A 450 2.68 23.35 -2.35
C SER A 450 2.24 23.75 -0.96
N LEU A 451 1.06 23.28 -0.56
CA LEU A 451 0.51 23.55 0.76
C LEU A 451 1.34 22.91 1.87
N ALA A 452 1.84 21.68 1.67
CA ALA A 452 2.75 21.00 2.60
C ALA A 452 4.05 21.79 2.83
N LYS A 453 4.55 22.48 1.80
CA LYS A 453 5.72 23.35 1.93
C LYS A 453 5.40 24.60 2.76
N GLU A 454 4.25 25.22 2.55
CA GLU A 454 3.79 26.39 3.32
C GLU A 454 3.59 26.02 4.79
N GLU A 455 2.92 24.91 5.04
CA GLU A 455 2.68 24.34 6.36
C GLU A 455 3.98 24.04 7.10
N ARG A 456 4.93 23.36 6.46
CA ARG A 456 6.25 23.10 7.03
C ARG A 456 6.97 24.39 7.41
N ASN A 457 6.92 25.42 6.57
CA ASN A 457 7.54 26.71 6.90
C ASN A 457 6.86 27.37 8.10
N ALA A 458 5.53 27.32 8.17
CA ALA A 458 4.77 27.84 9.32
C ALA A 458 5.09 27.10 10.62
N LEU A 459 5.24 25.77 10.58
CA LEU A 459 5.69 24.97 11.73
C LEU A 459 7.12 25.34 12.16
N LEU A 460 8.04 25.50 11.21
CA LEU A 460 9.41 25.93 11.53
C LEU A 460 9.46 27.32 12.15
N SER A 461 8.63 28.26 11.70
CA SER A 461 8.47 29.57 12.32
C SER A 461 7.91 29.45 13.74
N LEU A 462 6.87 28.63 13.95
CA LEU A 462 6.31 28.38 15.29
C LEU A 462 7.34 27.78 16.25
N ILE A 463 8.17 26.83 15.78
CA ILE A 463 9.27 26.25 16.58
C ILE A 463 10.26 27.35 17.01
N GLN A 464 10.64 28.26 16.09
CA GLN A 464 11.57 29.36 16.41
C GLN A 464 10.99 30.36 17.41
N GLU A 465 9.70 30.66 17.30
CA GLU A 465 8.97 31.50 18.26
C GLU A 465 8.96 30.86 19.64
N LEU A 466 8.57 29.58 19.73
CA LEU A 466 8.59 28.81 20.98
C LEU A 466 9.99 28.72 21.60
N ASP A 467 11.02 28.43 20.80
CA ASP A 467 12.40 28.40 21.27
C ASP A 467 12.83 29.73 21.89
N SER A 468 12.47 30.85 21.27
CA SER A 468 12.80 32.19 21.78
C SER A 468 12.18 32.49 23.15
N GLU A 469 11.03 31.91 23.44
CA GLU A 469 10.36 32.01 24.73
C GLU A 469 10.94 31.02 25.76
N LEU A 470 11.16 29.77 25.35
CA LEU A 470 11.64 28.67 26.19
C LEU A 470 13.10 28.84 26.62
N VAL A 471 13.94 29.48 25.80
CA VAL A 471 15.33 29.77 26.15
C VAL A 471 15.41 30.61 27.43
N LYS A 472 14.43 31.50 27.68
CA LYS A 472 14.35 32.28 28.94
C LYS A 472 14.14 31.40 30.18
N LYS A 473 13.56 30.20 29.98
CA LYS A 473 13.35 29.16 31.00
C LYS A 473 14.45 28.09 30.97
N GLY A 474 15.51 28.26 30.17
CA GLY A 474 16.60 27.27 30.03
C GLY A 474 16.20 26.01 29.26
N ARG A 475 15.17 26.10 28.41
CA ARG A 475 14.58 24.98 27.67
C ARG A 475 14.64 25.23 26.16
N LYS A 476 14.38 24.18 25.38
CA LYS A 476 14.18 24.23 23.92
C LYS A 476 12.88 23.51 23.57
N CYS A 477 12.31 23.84 22.42
CA CYS A 477 11.21 23.14 21.80
C CYS A 477 11.69 21.77 21.32
N LEU A 478 11.07 20.71 21.83
CA LEU A 478 11.24 19.34 21.35
C LEU A 478 10.26 19.08 20.22
N VAL A 479 10.82 18.76 19.07
CA VAL A 479 10.10 18.44 17.83
C VAL A 479 9.96 16.92 17.74
N CYS A 480 8.76 16.44 18.07
CA CYS A 480 8.35 15.04 18.03
C CYS A 480 7.89 14.69 16.61
N CYS A 481 8.86 14.51 15.70
CA CYS A 481 8.67 14.29 14.27
C CYS A 481 7.80 13.06 13.95
N GLY A 482 7.12 13.05 12.81
CA GLY A 482 6.33 11.89 12.36
C GLY A 482 7.17 10.62 12.19
N HIS A 483 8.39 10.79 11.68
CA HIS A 483 9.39 9.73 11.61
C HIS A 483 10.74 10.17 12.20
N GLY A 484 11.46 9.19 12.76
CA GLY A 484 12.80 9.38 13.28
C GLY A 484 12.83 9.96 14.68
N SER A 485 13.97 10.51 15.09
CA SER A 485 14.16 10.93 16.48
C SER A 485 13.49 12.24 16.87
N ILE A 486 13.10 12.34 18.15
CA ILE A 486 12.82 13.62 18.82
C ILE A 486 14.02 14.53 18.59
N SER A 487 13.74 15.72 18.08
CA SER A 487 14.74 16.64 17.58
C SER A 487 14.60 18.03 18.21
N VAL A 488 15.64 18.84 18.09
CA VAL A 488 15.62 20.28 18.39
C VAL A 488 16.08 21.04 17.16
N LEU A 489 15.64 22.29 17.01
CA LEU A 489 16.08 23.14 15.91
C LEU A 489 17.39 23.85 16.27
N GLU A 490 18.45 23.56 15.52
CA GLU A 490 19.76 24.19 15.68
C GLU A 490 20.28 24.71 14.35
N ASN A 491 20.56 26.02 14.29
CA ASN A 491 21.05 26.68 13.07
C ASN A 491 20.18 26.37 11.83
N GLY A 492 18.86 26.32 12.02
CA GLY A 492 17.88 26.02 10.97
C GLY A 492 17.82 24.55 10.53
N LYS A 493 18.42 23.62 11.28
CA LYS A 493 18.39 22.19 11.00
C LYS A 493 17.89 21.42 12.22
N LEU A 494 17.13 20.35 11.98
CA LEU A 494 16.77 19.41 13.03
C LEU A 494 18.00 18.57 13.40
N VAL A 495 18.28 18.51 14.69
CA VAL A 495 19.33 17.70 15.30
C VAL A 495 18.69 16.84 16.39
N GLU A 496 19.15 15.61 16.53
CA GLU A 496 18.61 14.68 17.52
C GLU A 496 18.76 15.25 18.93
N HIS A 497 17.68 15.22 19.71
CA HIS A 497 17.70 15.73 21.08
C HIS A 497 18.51 14.83 22.02
N SER A 498 18.42 13.52 21.82
CA SER A 498 19.07 12.50 22.65
C SER A 498 19.32 11.24 21.83
N SER A 499 20.26 10.39 22.27
CA SER A 499 20.48 9.08 21.66
C SER A 499 19.28 8.16 21.90
N SER A 500 18.98 7.28 20.96
CA SER A 500 18.04 6.18 21.13
C SER A 500 18.72 4.90 21.62
N GLU A 501 17.98 4.06 22.32
CA GLU A 501 18.32 2.66 22.53
C GLU A 501 17.57 1.78 21.52
N ARG A 502 18.20 0.72 21.02
CA ARG A 502 17.54 -0.19 20.05
C ARG A 502 16.95 -1.41 20.74
N TYR A 503 15.63 -1.51 20.69
CA TYR A 503 14.85 -2.68 21.07
C TYR A 503 14.87 -3.71 19.92
N PHE A 504 14.97 -4.99 20.26
CA PHE A 504 14.76 -6.11 19.35
C PHE A 504 13.79 -7.11 19.97
N ALA A 505 12.82 -7.58 19.20
CA ALA A 505 11.87 -8.60 19.65
C ALA A 505 12.59 -9.92 19.99
N ARG A 506 13.62 -10.27 19.21
CA ARG A 506 14.51 -11.39 19.52
C ARG A 506 15.63 -10.93 20.46
N LYS A 507 15.63 -11.43 21.70
CA LYS A 507 16.84 -11.33 22.54
C LYS A 507 17.99 -12.01 21.78
N ALA A 508 19.08 -11.28 21.53
CA ALA A 508 20.35 -11.93 21.24
C ALA A 508 20.65 -12.87 22.42
N LEU A 509 20.62 -14.18 22.15
CA LEU A 509 21.05 -15.19 23.11
C LEU A 509 22.54 -15.11 23.34
#